data_AF-A0A7L2S2Z7-F1
#
_entry.id   AF-A0A7L2S2Z7-F1
#
_cell.length_a   1.000
_cell.length_b   1.000
_cell.length_c   1.000
_cell.angle_alpha   90.00
_cell.angle_beta   90.00
_cell.angle_gamma   90.00
#
_symmetry.space_group_name_H-M   'P 1'
#
loop_
_entity.id
_entity.type
_entity.pdbx_description
1 polymer ?
#
loop_
_entity_poly.entity_id
_entity_poly.type
_entity_poly.pdbx_seq_one_letter_code
_entity_poly.pdbx_strand_id
1 'polypeptide(L)'
;GEVYGEKHAKSPALSTWGDPVLLKTEVHLTSVEDAECHWPDTELNRRRKRFCSKVEGYGSVCSCKDPTPIEFNPDPLKDNKVFDVPVAVIAGNRPNYLYRMLRSLLSAQGVNPQMITVFIDGYYEEPMDVVELFGLSGIQHTPISIKNARVSQHYKASLTATFNLFPDAKFAVVLEEDLDISVDFFSFLSQSIHLLEEDESLYCISAWNDQGYEHTAEDPSLLYRVETMPGLGWVLRKNLYKDELEPKWPTPEKLWDWDMWMRMPEQRKGRECIIPDISRSYHFGIVGLNMNGYFHEAYFKKHKFNTVPNVQLKNVESLRKDAYETEIHRLLGEAEVLDHSKNPCEDSFVPDTEGKVYVMFIRMEQEADFTTWTQLAKCLHIWDLDVRGNHKGLWRLFRKKNHFLVVGVPASPYSSKKPSSVTPIYMEPPAKEEGAVAVPAVAAAEQT
;
A
#
# COMPACT_ATOMS: atom_id res chain seq x y z
N GLY A 1 37.70 9.95 -13.36
CA GLY A 1 38.12 11.36 -13.30
C GLY A 1 39.53 11.43 -12.78
N GLU A 2 40.18 12.58 -12.91
CA GLU A 2 41.44 12.89 -12.23
C GLU A 2 41.22 12.87 -10.70
N VAL A 3 42.18 12.33 -9.96
CA VAL A 3 42.11 12.25 -8.49
C VAL A 3 42.81 13.49 -7.92
N TYR A 4 42.05 14.39 -7.29
CA TYR A 4 42.62 15.59 -6.67
C TYR A 4 43.35 15.30 -5.35
N GLY A 5 42.97 14.25 -4.61
CA GLY A 5 43.67 13.86 -3.39
C GLY A 5 42.99 12.72 -2.64
N GLU A 6 43.81 11.89 -1.98
CA GLU A 6 43.37 10.75 -1.18
C GLU A 6 44.30 10.55 0.02
N LYS A 7 43.75 10.19 1.18
CA LYS A 7 44.53 9.78 2.37
C LYS A 7 43.83 8.62 3.07
N HIS A 8 44.62 7.74 3.67
CA HIS A 8 44.12 6.54 4.33
C HIS A 8 44.99 6.19 5.56
N ALA A 9 44.34 5.71 6.63
CA ALA A 9 45.00 5.14 7.80
C ALA A 9 44.29 3.84 8.20
N LYS A 10 45.06 2.76 8.31
CA LYS A 10 44.54 1.43 8.64
C LYS A 10 44.57 1.23 10.15
N SER A 11 43.52 0.61 10.68
CA SER A 11 43.51 0.19 12.09
C SER A 11 44.59 -0.88 12.35
N PRO A 12 45.36 -0.76 13.45
CA PRO A 12 46.36 -1.75 13.80
C PRO A 12 45.75 -3.05 14.37
N ALA A 13 44.50 -3.04 14.85
CA ALA A 13 43.81 -4.22 15.39
C ALA A 13 42.28 -4.11 15.28
N LEU A 14 41.57 -5.23 15.36
CA LEU A 14 40.09 -5.22 15.32
C LEU A 14 39.46 -4.45 16.51
N SER A 15 40.20 -4.27 17.60
CA SER A 15 39.77 -3.54 18.79
C SER A 15 40.11 -2.04 18.76
N THR A 16 40.75 -1.55 17.69
CA THR A 16 41.19 -0.17 17.56
C THR A 16 40.70 0.45 16.25
N TRP A 17 40.84 1.77 16.15
CA TRP A 17 40.55 2.53 14.94
C TRP A 17 41.86 2.93 14.26
N GLY A 18 41.80 3.17 12.96
CA GLY A 18 42.91 3.84 12.26
C GLY A 18 43.04 5.28 12.76
N ASP A 19 44.24 5.84 12.63
CA ASP A 19 44.49 7.23 13.04
C ASP A 19 43.62 8.21 12.22
N PRO A 20 43.18 9.32 12.82
CA PRO A 20 42.48 10.36 12.08
C PRO A 20 43.34 10.91 10.92
N VAL A 21 42.74 11.06 9.74
CA VAL A 21 43.40 11.63 8.56
C VAL A 21 42.84 13.01 8.23
N LEU A 22 43.73 13.96 7.90
CA LEU A 22 43.37 15.29 7.39
C LEU A 22 43.86 15.43 5.95
N LEU A 23 42.93 15.42 4.99
CA LEU A 23 43.19 15.69 3.58
C LEU A 23 43.03 17.19 3.31
N LYS A 24 44.00 17.78 2.60
CA LYS A 24 43.93 19.13 2.06
C LYS A 24 44.37 19.05 0.60
N THR A 25 43.53 19.51 -0.31
CA THR A 25 43.81 19.56 -1.75
C THR A 25 43.14 20.78 -2.37
N GLU A 26 43.52 21.11 -3.60
CA GLU A 26 42.95 22.19 -4.41
C GLU A 26 42.12 21.56 -5.53
N VAL A 27 40.89 22.04 -5.72
CA VAL A 27 39.99 21.60 -6.78
C VAL A 27 39.78 22.77 -7.74
N HIS A 28 40.15 22.58 -9.01
CA HIS A 28 39.98 23.60 -10.03
C HIS A 28 38.52 23.66 -10.48
N LEU A 29 37.90 24.85 -10.40
CA LEU A 29 36.55 25.07 -10.89
C LEU A 29 36.54 25.05 -12.43
N THR A 30 35.45 24.55 -13.01
CA THR A 30 35.21 24.55 -14.45
C THR A 30 34.18 25.64 -14.80
N SER A 31 34.14 26.06 -16.07
CA SER A 31 33.15 27.02 -16.56
C SER A 31 31.73 26.45 -16.47
N VAL A 32 30.72 27.33 -16.42
CA VAL A 32 29.30 26.90 -16.45
C VAL A 32 28.98 26.19 -17.77
N GLU A 33 29.58 26.63 -18.88
CA GLU A 33 29.38 26.04 -20.20
C GLU A 33 29.81 24.58 -20.25
N ASP A 34 30.93 24.23 -19.60
CA ASP A 34 31.43 22.86 -19.55
C ASP A 34 30.70 21.99 -18.52
N ALA A 35 30.10 22.61 -17.50
CA ALA A 35 29.38 21.93 -16.43
C ALA A 35 27.91 21.60 -16.79
N GLU A 36 27.30 22.36 -17.70
CA GLU A 36 25.89 22.18 -18.08
C GLU A 36 25.72 21.35 -19.36
N CYS A 37 24.70 20.48 -19.38
CA CYS A 37 24.31 19.77 -20.59
C CYS A 37 23.63 20.71 -21.62
N HIS A 38 23.88 20.47 -22.92
CA HIS A 38 23.31 21.25 -24.02
C HIS A 38 22.11 20.54 -24.68
N TRP A 39 21.04 20.33 -23.93
CA TRP A 39 19.80 19.80 -24.49
C TRP A 39 19.05 20.84 -25.34
N PRO A 40 18.18 20.42 -26.28
CA PRO A 40 17.33 21.34 -27.03
C PRO A 40 16.48 22.21 -26.09
N ASP A 41 16.34 23.50 -26.40
CA ASP A 41 15.56 24.44 -25.57
C ASP A 41 14.05 24.21 -25.73
N THR A 42 13.51 23.30 -24.92
CA THR A 42 12.08 22.99 -24.80
C THR A 42 11.62 23.23 -23.37
N GLU A 43 10.33 23.42 -23.14
CA GLU A 43 9.78 23.56 -21.78
C GLU A 43 10.17 22.38 -20.87
N LEU A 44 10.06 21.16 -21.40
CA LEU A 44 10.50 19.93 -20.73
C LEU A 44 11.98 20.01 -20.32
N ASN A 45 12.88 20.39 -21.25
CA ASN A 45 14.30 20.45 -20.95
C ASN A 45 14.67 21.64 -20.04
N ARG A 46 13.87 22.70 -19.97
CA ARG A 46 14.05 23.78 -18.98
C ARG A 46 13.78 23.29 -17.56
N ARG A 47 12.72 22.49 -17.36
CA ARG A 47 12.45 21.84 -16.05
C ARG A 47 13.58 20.87 -15.70
N ARG A 48 14.00 20.05 -16.67
CA ARG A 48 15.15 19.13 -16.49
C ARG A 48 16.43 19.88 -16.11
N LYS A 49 16.76 20.96 -16.83
CA LYS A 49 17.95 21.77 -16.56
C LYS A 49 17.91 22.35 -15.15
N ARG A 50 16.80 22.96 -14.74
CA ARG A 50 16.61 23.48 -13.38
C ARG A 50 16.89 22.42 -12.31
N PHE A 51 16.35 21.21 -12.50
CA PHE A 51 16.55 20.10 -11.60
C PHE A 51 18.02 19.62 -11.58
N CYS A 52 18.57 19.27 -12.75
CA CYS A 52 19.90 18.68 -12.88
C CYS A 52 21.06 19.65 -12.56
N SER A 53 20.84 20.97 -12.59
CA SER A 53 21.83 21.94 -12.14
C SER A 53 21.91 22.07 -10.62
N LYS A 54 20.91 21.54 -9.90
CA LYS A 54 20.76 21.70 -8.45
C LYS A 54 20.88 20.38 -7.70
N VAL A 55 20.31 19.31 -8.27
CA VAL A 55 20.15 18.01 -7.62
C VAL A 55 20.89 16.94 -8.43
N GLU A 56 21.61 16.09 -7.73
CA GLU A 56 22.37 14.97 -8.30
C GLU A 56 21.91 13.62 -7.76
N GLY A 57 22.37 12.52 -8.37
CA GLY A 57 22.08 11.17 -7.90
C GLY A 57 20.84 10.49 -8.51
N TYR A 58 20.15 11.18 -9.43
CA TYR A 58 18.98 10.65 -10.16
C TYR A 58 19.33 9.97 -11.49
N GLY A 59 20.63 9.74 -11.72
CA GLY A 59 21.15 8.92 -12.81
C GLY A 59 20.81 9.47 -14.20
N SER A 60 20.25 8.61 -15.04
CA SER A 60 20.05 8.90 -16.47
C SER A 60 19.07 10.03 -16.76
N VAL A 61 18.28 10.52 -15.79
CA VAL A 61 17.45 11.72 -16.01
C VAL A 61 18.30 12.97 -16.32
N CYS A 62 19.52 13.02 -15.80
CA CYS A 62 20.48 14.11 -16.00
C CYS A 62 21.61 13.77 -17.00
N SER A 63 21.46 12.68 -17.76
CA SER A 63 22.42 12.32 -18.81
C SER A 63 22.44 13.36 -19.93
N CYS A 64 23.59 13.96 -20.22
CA CYS A 64 23.70 14.93 -21.32
C CYS A 64 23.46 14.32 -22.70
N LYS A 65 23.65 12.99 -22.86
CA LYS A 65 23.56 12.31 -24.16
C LYS A 65 22.23 11.61 -24.38
N ASP A 66 21.76 10.87 -23.38
CA ASP A 66 20.55 10.04 -23.46
C ASP A 66 19.73 10.22 -22.18
N PRO A 67 19.00 11.33 -22.06
CA PRO A 67 18.28 11.64 -20.84
C PRO A 67 16.91 10.94 -20.77
N THR A 68 16.68 10.20 -19.69
CA THR A 68 15.42 9.46 -19.47
C THR A 68 14.20 10.39 -19.46
N PRO A 69 13.06 10.01 -20.10
CA PRO A 69 11.84 10.82 -20.14
C PRO A 69 11.34 11.26 -18.76
N ILE A 70 10.82 12.48 -18.71
CA ILE A 70 10.14 13.11 -17.55
C ILE A 70 8.70 13.52 -17.89
N GLU A 71 8.22 13.13 -19.06
CA GLU A 71 6.84 13.23 -19.52
C GLU A 71 6.45 11.85 -20.06
N PHE A 72 5.23 11.45 -19.81
CA PHE A 72 4.73 10.10 -20.07
C PHE A 72 3.44 10.21 -20.89
N ASN A 73 3.27 9.30 -21.84
CA ASN A 73 2.09 9.23 -22.70
C ASN A 73 1.35 7.91 -22.45
N PRO A 74 0.70 7.74 -21.29
CA PRO A 74 -0.03 6.52 -20.99
C PRO A 74 -1.27 6.41 -21.89
N ASP A 75 -1.71 5.17 -22.12
CA ASP A 75 -2.92 4.93 -22.89
C ASP A 75 -4.14 5.63 -22.25
N PRO A 76 -5.03 6.25 -23.04
CA PRO A 76 -6.26 6.80 -22.51
C PRO A 76 -7.17 5.67 -21.99
N LEU A 77 -7.93 5.96 -20.94
CA LEU A 77 -8.97 5.07 -20.45
C LEU A 77 -10.32 5.51 -21.02
N LYS A 78 -10.99 4.61 -21.75
CA LYS A 78 -12.31 4.87 -22.31
C LYS A 78 -13.36 4.96 -21.18
N ASP A 79 -14.26 5.93 -21.28
CA ASP A 79 -15.36 6.13 -20.31
C ASP A 79 -14.89 6.23 -18.84
N ASN A 80 -13.73 6.86 -18.63
CA ASN A 80 -13.08 6.98 -17.33
C ASN A 80 -13.96 7.68 -16.28
N LYS A 81 -14.44 6.91 -15.29
CA LYS A 81 -15.32 7.38 -14.21
C LYS A 81 -14.57 8.08 -13.08
N VAL A 82 -13.23 8.08 -13.12
CA VAL A 82 -12.37 8.72 -12.12
C VAL A 82 -11.50 9.84 -12.71
N PHE A 83 -11.81 10.30 -13.93
CA PHE A 83 -11.03 11.34 -14.62
C PHE A 83 -10.97 12.67 -13.84
N ASP A 84 -12.06 13.03 -13.17
CA ASP A 84 -12.22 14.24 -12.36
C ASP A 84 -12.07 13.98 -10.85
N VAL A 85 -11.59 12.81 -10.44
CA VAL A 85 -11.34 12.49 -9.03
C VAL A 85 -9.93 12.98 -8.65
N PRO A 86 -9.78 13.91 -7.70
CA PRO A 86 -8.47 14.41 -7.28
C PRO A 86 -7.61 13.32 -6.65
N VAL A 87 -6.30 13.39 -6.88
CA VAL A 87 -5.29 12.49 -6.34
C VAL A 87 -4.40 13.29 -5.38
N ALA A 88 -4.48 12.97 -4.09
CA ALA A 88 -3.63 13.51 -3.05
C ALA A 88 -2.44 12.57 -2.82
N VAL A 89 -1.24 13.05 -3.12
CA VAL A 89 0.01 12.33 -2.83
C VAL A 89 0.58 12.86 -1.51
N ILE A 90 0.74 11.99 -0.52
CA ILE A 90 1.25 12.32 0.80
C ILE A 90 2.75 12.02 0.84
N ALA A 91 3.56 13.06 1.03
CA ALA A 91 5.02 12.98 0.97
C ALA A 91 5.70 13.60 2.20
N GLY A 92 6.82 13.01 2.61
CA GLY A 92 7.73 13.54 3.62
C GLY A 92 9.00 14.09 2.98
N ASN A 93 10.15 13.75 3.56
CA ASN A 93 11.48 14.11 3.01
C ASN A 93 12.19 12.88 2.43
N ARG A 94 11.56 12.19 1.48
CA ARG A 94 12.14 11.02 0.80
C ARG A 94 12.07 11.22 -0.71
N PRO A 95 12.81 12.21 -1.27
CA PRO A 95 12.64 12.64 -2.66
C PRO A 95 12.92 11.51 -3.68
N ASN A 96 13.83 10.60 -3.37
CA ASN A 96 14.08 9.40 -4.19
C ASN A 96 12.85 8.46 -4.27
N TYR A 97 12.08 8.33 -3.18
CA TYR A 97 10.87 7.51 -3.16
C TYR A 97 9.76 8.21 -3.94
N LEU A 98 9.53 9.50 -3.64
CA LEU A 98 8.58 10.33 -4.36
C LEU A 98 8.83 10.32 -5.88
N TYR A 99 10.09 10.45 -6.29
CA TYR A 99 10.47 10.38 -7.71
C TYR A 99 10.07 9.04 -8.35
N ARG A 100 10.38 7.91 -7.71
CA ARG A 100 10.00 6.58 -8.20
C ARG A 100 8.48 6.43 -8.30
N MET A 101 7.76 6.78 -7.24
CA MET A 101 6.30 6.68 -7.16
C MET A 101 5.63 7.50 -8.26
N LEU A 102 6.02 8.77 -8.44
CA LEU A 102 5.44 9.65 -9.46
C LEU A 102 5.66 9.13 -10.88
N ARG A 103 6.81 8.48 -11.16
CA ARG A 103 7.03 7.84 -12.47
C ARG A 103 6.00 6.74 -12.75
N SER A 104 5.73 5.88 -11.77
CA SER A 104 4.72 4.82 -11.92
C SER A 104 3.30 5.40 -12.04
N LEU A 105 2.97 6.41 -11.23
CA LEU A 105 1.67 7.09 -11.24
C LEU A 105 1.39 7.74 -12.60
N LEU A 106 2.35 8.50 -13.14
CA LEU A 106 2.20 9.18 -14.44
C LEU A 106 2.26 8.22 -15.64
N SER A 107 2.70 6.98 -15.44
CA SER A 107 2.70 5.93 -16.45
C SER A 107 1.43 5.07 -16.43
N ALA A 108 0.59 5.21 -15.40
CA ALA A 108 -0.63 4.44 -15.27
C ALA A 108 -1.69 4.88 -16.30
N GLN A 109 -2.39 3.91 -16.87
CA GLN A 109 -3.43 4.14 -17.87
C GLN A 109 -4.54 5.05 -17.32
N GLY A 110 -4.94 6.07 -18.09
CA GLY A 110 -6.06 6.94 -17.71
C GLY A 110 -5.77 7.96 -16.60
N VAL A 111 -4.51 8.13 -16.19
CA VAL A 111 -4.10 9.18 -15.25
C VAL A 111 -4.42 10.58 -15.81
N ASN A 112 -4.87 11.49 -14.94
CA ASN A 112 -5.01 12.90 -15.24
C ASN A 112 -4.03 13.72 -14.39
N PRO A 113 -2.87 14.16 -14.94
CA PRO A 113 -1.86 14.88 -14.18
C PRO A 113 -2.36 16.17 -13.52
N GLN A 114 -3.38 16.82 -14.07
CA GLN A 114 -3.95 18.06 -13.52
C GLN A 114 -4.72 17.84 -12.21
N MET A 115 -5.12 16.59 -11.94
CA MET A 115 -5.82 16.21 -10.71
C MET A 115 -4.87 15.80 -9.58
N ILE A 116 -3.56 15.73 -9.84
CA ILE A 116 -2.55 15.32 -8.86
C ILE A 116 -2.07 16.54 -8.07
N THR A 117 -2.15 16.46 -6.75
CA THR A 117 -1.51 17.42 -5.83
C THR A 117 -0.61 16.67 -4.85
N VAL A 118 0.65 17.10 -4.76
CA VAL A 118 1.65 16.52 -3.84
C VAL A 118 1.73 17.39 -2.60
N PHE A 119 1.40 16.81 -1.44
CA PHE A 119 1.44 17.45 -0.14
C PHE A 119 2.69 17.02 0.61
N ILE A 120 3.61 17.97 0.82
CA ILE A 120 4.91 17.74 1.46
C ILE A 120 4.84 18.24 2.91
N ASP A 121 5.12 17.34 3.86
CA ASP A 121 5.14 17.66 5.30
C ASP A 121 6.45 18.35 5.72
N GLY A 122 6.66 19.55 5.21
CA GLY A 122 7.82 20.41 5.51
C GLY A 122 8.23 21.26 4.31
N TYR A 123 9.15 22.19 4.56
CA TYR A 123 9.76 23.05 3.53
C TYR A 123 11.05 22.44 3.00
N TYR A 124 10.98 21.19 2.55
CA TYR A 124 12.13 20.50 1.97
C TYR A 124 12.24 20.83 0.49
N GLU A 125 13.43 21.26 0.07
CA GLU A 125 13.66 21.69 -1.31
C GLU A 125 13.64 20.52 -2.31
N GLU A 126 14.41 19.46 -2.05
CA GLU A 126 14.58 18.36 -3.01
C GLU A 126 13.26 17.62 -3.35
N PRO A 127 12.33 17.34 -2.39
CA PRO A 127 11.01 16.83 -2.73
C PRO A 127 10.20 17.78 -3.63
N MET A 128 10.26 19.09 -3.39
CA MET A 128 9.58 20.07 -4.26
C MET A 128 10.23 20.16 -5.64
N ASP A 129 11.56 20.10 -5.73
CA ASP A 129 12.29 20.07 -7.00
C ASP A 129 11.87 18.85 -7.84
N VAL A 130 11.61 17.69 -7.20
CA VAL A 130 11.05 16.50 -7.87
C VAL A 130 9.63 16.74 -8.39
N VAL A 131 8.77 17.42 -7.63
CA VAL A 131 7.40 17.78 -8.06
C VAL A 131 7.45 18.72 -9.27
N GLU A 132 8.31 19.74 -9.21
CA GLU A 132 8.52 20.70 -10.31
C GLU A 132 9.10 20.05 -11.57
N LEU A 133 9.98 19.04 -11.42
CA LEU A 133 10.55 18.29 -12.54
C LEU A 133 9.46 17.67 -13.42
N PHE A 134 8.40 17.13 -12.80
CA PHE A 134 7.26 16.54 -13.49
C PHE A 134 6.17 17.57 -13.85
N GLY A 135 6.29 18.82 -13.41
CA GLY A 135 5.31 19.88 -13.67
C GLY A 135 3.98 19.67 -12.94
N LEU A 136 4.01 19.09 -11.75
CA LEU A 136 2.81 18.82 -10.93
C LEU A 136 2.56 19.94 -9.91
N SER A 137 1.36 19.95 -9.33
CA SER A 137 1.01 20.85 -8.21
C SER A 137 1.64 20.35 -6.90
N GLY A 138 2.39 21.21 -6.21
CA GLY A 138 2.99 20.92 -4.91
C GLY A 138 2.54 21.90 -3.83
N ILE A 139 2.22 21.39 -2.65
CA ILE A 139 1.86 22.18 -1.47
C ILE A 139 2.75 21.76 -0.30
N GLN A 140 3.52 22.71 0.23
CA GLN A 140 4.29 22.51 1.45
C GLN A 140 3.45 22.88 2.67
N HIS A 141 3.55 22.06 3.71
CA HIS A 141 2.85 22.24 4.96
C HIS A 141 3.85 22.40 6.11
N THR A 142 3.59 23.31 7.04
CA THR A 142 4.38 23.43 8.27
C THR A 142 4.06 22.24 9.17
N PRO A 143 5.04 21.39 9.54
CA PRO A 143 4.76 20.22 10.35
C PRO A 143 4.22 20.58 11.73
N ILE A 144 3.22 19.84 12.20
CA ILE A 144 2.59 20.02 13.50
C ILE A 144 2.79 18.76 14.32
N SER A 145 3.22 18.87 15.58
CA SER A 145 3.50 17.73 16.47
C SER A 145 4.72 16.88 16.03
N ILE A 146 4.82 15.64 16.53
CA ILE A 146 5.95 14.73 16.34
C ILE A 146 5.48 13.30 16.00
N LYS A 147 6.39 12.49 15.45
CA LYS A 147 6.17 11.06 15.17
C LYS A 147 4.85 10.81 14.41
N ASN A 148 4.07 9.81 14.81
CA ASN A 148 2.80 9.47 14.19
C ASN A 148 1.72 10.56 14.34
N ALA A 149 1.75 11.36 15.42
CA ALA A 149 0.85 12.51 15.53
C ALA A 149 1.10 13.55 14.42
N ARG A 150 2.36 13.76 14.03
CA ARG A 150 2.74 14.63 12.92
C ARG A 150 2.17 14.14 11.59
N VAL A 151 2.34 12.86 11.31
CA VAL A 151 1.78 12.19 10.13
C VAL A 151 0.25 12.35 10.11
N SER A 152 -0.40 12.09 11.25
CA SER A 152 -1.86 12.25 11.40
C SER A 152 -2.34 13.67 11.09
N GLN A 153 -1.65 14.70 11.56
CA GLN A 153 -2.01 16.09 11.24
C GLN A 153 -1.74 16.44 9.77
N HIS A 154 -0.68 15.91 9.17
CA HIS A 154 -0.39 16.10 7.74
C HIS A 154 -1.47 15.49 6.84
N TYR A 155 -1.91 14.28 7.17
CA TYR A 155 -3.05 13.64 6.52
C TYR A 155 -4.31 14.50 6.61
N LYS A 156 -4.64 14.98 7.82
CA LYS A 156 -5.79 15.88 8.00
C LYS A 156 -5.68 17.11 7.10
N ALA A 157 -4.56 17.85 7.18
CA ALA A 157 -4.37 19.07 6.42
C ALA A 157 -4.47 18.84 4.90
N SER A 158 -3.88 17.75 4.41
CA SER A 158 -3.87 17.39 2.99
C SER A 158 -5.27 17.02 2.48
N LEU A 159 -6.03 16.24 3.24
CA LEU A 159 -7.41 15.86 2.88
C LEU A 159 -8.36 17.07 2.93
N THR A 160 -8.23 17.92 3.96
CA THR A 160 -8.96 19.19 4.04
C THR A 160 -8.68 20.05 2.81
N ALA A 161 -7.40 20.24 2.46
CA ALA A 161 -6.98 21.06 1.34
C ALA A 161 -7.47 20.50 0.00
N THR A 162 -7.39 19.18 -0.19
CA THR A 162 -7.86 18.52 -1.42
C THR A 162 -9.33 18.83 -1.69
N PHE A 163 -10.22 18.65 -0.71
CA PHE A 163 -11.65 18.95 -0.90
C PHE A 163 -11.99 20.45 -0.96
N ASN A 164 -11.07 21.33 -0.57
CA ASN A 164 -11.19 22.77 -0.75
C ASN A 164 -10.76 23.20 -2.17
N LEU A 165 -9.70 22.59 -2.70
CA LEU A 165 -9.21 22.83 -4.08
C LEU A 165 -10.21 22.30 -5.11
N PHE A 166 -10.88 21.19 -4.79
CA PHE A 166 -11.86 20.54 -5.65
C PHE A 166 -13.23 20.49 -4.95
N PRO A 167 -13.97 21.60 -4.89
CA PRO A 167 -15.23 21.69 -4.14
C PRO A 167 -16.32 20.75 -4.68
N ASP A 168 -16.32 20.46 -5.98
CA ASP A 168 -17.30 19.58 -6.62
C ASP A 168 -16.93 18.08 -6.56
N ALA A 169 -15.71 17.75 -6.10
CA ALA A 169 -15.28 16.36 -6.00
C ALA A 169 -16.07 15.61 -4.93
N LYS A 170 -16.60 14.43 -5.28
CA LYS A 170 -17.26 13.52 -4.32
C LYS A 170 -16.29 12.54 -3.64
N PHE A 171 -15.16 12.31 -4.28
CA PHE A 171 -14.13 11.36 -3.87
C PHE A 171 -12.75 11.99 -3.96
N ALA A 172 -11.78 11.42 -3.26
CA ALA A 172 -10.36 11.67 -3.47
C ALA A 172 -9.59 10.35 -3.41
N VAL A 173 -8.62 10.17 -4.30
CA VAL A 173 -7.64 9.10 -4.21
C VAL A 173 -6.49 9.57 -3.32
N VAL A 174 -6.05 8.73 -2.39
CA VAL A 174 -4.98 9.04 -1.45
C VAL A 174 -3.85 8.04 -1.66
N LEU A 175 -2.66 8.53 -1.99
CA LEU A 175 -1.48 7.74 -2.29
C LEU A 175 -0.29 8.20 -1.43
N GLU A 176 0.55 7.28 -0.99
CA GLU A 176 1.81 7.60 -0.32
C GLU A 176 3.00 7.58 -1.28
N GLU A 177 4.06 8.33 -0.94
CA GLU A 177 5.25 8.50 -1.79
C GLU A 177 6.10 7.23 -1.98
N ASP A 178 5.85 6.15 -1.24
CA ASP A 178 6.60 4.89 -1.24
C ASP A 178 5.84 3.70 -1.87
N LEU A 179 4.89 4.02 -2.75
CA LEU A 179 4.11 3.05 -3.53
C LEU A 179 4.52 3.05 -5.01
N ASP A 180 4.72 1.87 -5.59
CA ASP A 180 4.57 1.73 -7.04
C ASP A 180 3.08 1.57 -7.37
N ILE A 181 2.62 2.27 -8.40
CA ILE A 181 1.23 2.29 -8.85
C ILE A 181 1.07 1.38 -10.08
N SER A 182 0.12 0.44 -10.03
CA SER A 182 -0.14 -0.49 -11.13
C SER A 182 -0.57 0.23 -12.41
N VAL A 183 -0.20 -0.32 -13.56
CA VAL A 183 -0.56 0.21 -14.88
C VAL A 183 -2.07 0.30 -15.09
N ASP A 184 -2.86 -0.57 -14.43
CA ASP A 184 -4.33 -0.59 -14.50
C ASP A 184 -5.02 0.08 -13.30
N PHE A 185 -4.30 0.81 -12.44
CA PHE A 185 -4.83 1.38 -11.20
C PHE A 185 -6.13 2.19 -11.40
N PHE A 186 -6.13 3.14 -12.36
CA PHE A 186 -7.33 3.93 -12.64
C PHE A 186 -8.41 3.14 -13.39
N SER A 187 -8.05 2.09 -14.15
CA SER A 187 -9.02 1.17 -14.74
C SER A 187 -9.79 0.39 -13.66
N PHE A 188 -9.07 -0.11 -12.65
CA PHE A 188 -9.64 -0.76 -11.47
C PHE A 188 -10.61 0.18 -10.72
N LEU A 189 -10.17 1.42 -10.45
CA LEU A 189 -11.03 2.39 -9.77
C LEU A 189 -12.23 2.81 -10.63
N SER A 190 -12.04 3.06 -11.93
CA SER A 190 -13.12 3.44 -12.83
C SER A 190 -14.24 2.39 -12.90
N GLN A 191 -13.89 1.10 -12.79
CA GLN A 191 -14.87 0.02 -12.80
C GLN A 191 -15.59 -0.15 -11.45
N SER A 192 -14.97 0.20 -10.33
CA SER A 192 -15.48 -0.08 -8.98
C SER A 192 -16.01 1.14 -8.22
N ILE A 193 -15.68 2.37 -8.63
CA ILE A 193 -15.99 3.60 -7.89
C ILE A 193 -17.49 3.80 -7.62
N HIS A 194 -18.35 3.38 -8.55
CA HIS A 194 -19.80 3.50 -8.42
C HIS A 194 -20.34 2.74 -7.19
N LEU A 195 -19.66 1.68 -6.73
CA LEU A 195 -20.04 0.95 -5.52
C LEU A 195 -20.03 1.87 -4.29
N LEU A 196 -19.09 2.83 -4.20
CA LEU A 196 -19.08 3.82 -3.12
C LEU A 196 -20.18 4.87 -3.24
N GLU A 197 -20.84 5.04 -4.38
CA GLU A 197 -22.04 5.89 -4.47
C GLU A 197 -23.30 5.13 -4.09
N GLU A 198 -23.34 3.82 -4.37
CA GLU A 198 -24.55 3.01 -4.31
C GLU A 198 -24.69 2.18 -3.03
N ASP A 199 -23.59 1.90 -2.32
CA ASP A 199 -23.58 1.08 -1.11
C ASP A 199 -23.01 1.86 0.10
N GLU A 200 -23.90 2.28 1.00
CA GLU A 200 -23.52 2.98 2.24
C GLU A 200 -22.78 2.10 3.26
N SER A 201 -22.84 0.77 3.10
CA SER A 201 -22.08 -0.16 3.95
C SER A 201 -20.59 -0.23 3.59
N LEU A 202 -20.19 0.40 2.49
CA LEU A 202 -18.79 0.53 2.12
C LEU A 202 -18.14 1.77 2.75
N TYR A 203 -16.94 1.55 3.27
CA TYR A 203 -16.08 2.54 3.91
C TYR A 203 -15.08 3.14 2.92
N CYS A 204 -14.47 2.29 2.07
CA CYS A 204 -13.47 2.69 1.09
C CYS A 204 -13.32 1.67 -0.05
N ILE A 205 -12.55 2.04 -1.08
CA ILE A 205 -11.94 1.11 -2.04
C ILE A 205 -10.44 1.23 -1.84
N SER A 206 -9.73 0.13 -1.67
CA SER A 206 -8.27 0.10 -1.55
C SER A 206 -7.67 -0.78 -2.64
N ALA A 207 -6.48 -0.39 -3.10
CA ALA A 207 -5.66 -1.12 -4.04
C ALA A 207 -4.85 -2.25 -3.40
N TRP A 208 -4.91 -2.42 -2.07
CA TRP A 208 -4.05 -3.31 -1.33
C TRP A 208 -4.79 -4.49 -0.71
N ASN A 209 -4.29 -5.70 -0.97
CA ASN A 209 -4.69 -6.92 -0.29
C ASN A 209 -3.63 -7.35 0.72
N ASP A 210 -3.94 -7.21 2.01
CA ASP A 210 -3.06 -7.60 3.13
C ASP A 210 -2.63 -9.07 3.11
N GLN A 211 -3.42 -9.94 2.48
CA GLN A 211 -3.13 -11.39 2.39
C GLN A 211 -2.73 -11.80 0.96
N GLY A 212 -2.57 -10.83 0.05
CA GLY A 212 -2.25 -11.06 -1.36
C GLY A 212 -0.75 -11.17 -1.63
N TYR A 213 -0.16 -12.30 -1.27
CA TYR A 213 1.25 -12.61 -1.54
C TYR A 213 1.38 -13.34 -2.89
N GLU A 214 2.59 -13.40 -3.44
CA GLU A 214 2.89 -14.05 -4.72
C GLU A 214 2.26 -15.46 -4.85
N HIS A 215 2.25 -16.21 -3.75
CA HIS A 215 1.74 -17.59 -3.67
C HIS A 215 0.28 -17.71 -3.19
N THR A 216 -0.37 -16.61 -2.77
CA THR A 216 -1.73 -16.63 -2.20
C THR A 216 -2.75 -15.72 -2.88
N ALA A 217 -2.36 -14.94 -3.89
CA ALA A 217 -3.26 -14.23 -4.80
C ALA A 217 -3.09 -14.75 -6.23
N GLU A 218 -4.13 -14.71 -7.06
CA GLU A 218 -4.12 -15.35 -8.39
C GLU A 218 -4.92 -14.60 -9.47
N ASP A 219 -6.14 -14.15 -9.21
CA ASP A 219 -7.04 -13.63 -10.24
C ASP A 219 -7.06 -12.09 -10.24
N PRO A 220 -6.46 -11.42 -11.25
CA PRO A 220 -6.43 -9.96 -11.29
C PRO A 220 -7.83 -9.34 -11.46
N SER A 221 -8.85 -10.10 -11.86
CA SER A 221 -10.23 -9.62 -12.06
C SER A 221 -11.14 -9.79 -10.85
N LEU A 222 -10.65 -10.44 -9.79
CA LEU A 222 -11.42 -10.76 -8.58
C LEU A 222 -11.30 -9.65 -7.54
N LEU A 223 -12.42 -9.37 -6.85
CA LEU A 223 -12.52 -8.41 -5.77
C LEU A 223 -13.13 -9.04 -4.51
N TYR A 224 -12.85 -8.43 -3.35
CA TYR A 224 -13.35 -8.85 -2.03
C TYR A 224 -13.93 -7.67 -1.26
N ARG A 225 -14.82 -7.98 -0.30
CA ARG A 225 -15.16 -7.10 0.82
C ARG A 225 -14.38 -7.56 2.06
N VAL A 226 -13.83 -6.61 2.81
CA VAL A 226 -13.07 -6.88 4.06
C VAL A 226 -13.42 -5.90 5.16
N GLU A 227 -13.42 -6.37 6.41
CA GLU A 227 -13.80 -5.60 7.60
C GLU A 227 -12.64 -4.74 8.17
N THR A 228 -11.93 -4.05 7.31
CA THR A 228 -10.82 -3.16 7.69
C THR A 228 -10.72 -1.96 6.74
N MET A 229 -9.77 -1.07 7.00
CA MET A 229 -9.36 0.02 6.11
C MET A 229 -7.87 -0.19 5.79
N PRO A 230 -7.52 -0.84 4.67
CA PRO A 230 -6.13 -1.22 4.37
C PRO A 230 -5.19 -0.05 4.04
N GLY A 231 -5.71 1.08 3.55
CA GLY A 231 -4.87 2.19 3.07
C GLY A 231 -4.14 1.84 1.77
N LEU A 232 -2.84 2.19 1.68
CA LEU A 232 -1.90 1.81 0.60
C LEU A 232 -2.45 2.04 -0.81
N GLY A 233 -2.96 3.24 -1.06
CA GLY A 233 -3.65 3.58 -2.29
C GLY A 233 -5.14 3.31 -2.19
N TRP A 234 -5.91 4.32 -1.77
CA TRP A 234 -7.31 4.14 -1.42
C TRP A 234 -8.17 5.34 -1.80
N VAL A 235 -9.48 5.12 -1.90
CA VAL A 235 -10.47 6.14 -2.23
C VAL A 235 -11.27 6.54 -1.00
N LEU A 236 -11.31 7.85 -0.75
CA LEU A 236 -12.05 8.48 0.33
C LEU A 236 -13.31 9.18 -0.19
N ARG A 237 -14.48 8.88 0.38
CA ARG A 237 -15.71 9.64 0.14
C ARG A 237 -15.66 10.98 0.88
N LYS A 238 -15.99 12.09 0.20
CA LYS A 238 -15.97 13.44 0.77
C LYS A 238 -16.85 13.57 2.02
N ASN A 239 -18.10 13.08 1.97
CA ASN A 239 -19.02 13.18 3.10
C ASN A 239 -18.54 12.37 4.30
N LEU A 240 -17.94 11.18 4.08
CA LEU A 240 -17.32 10.42 5.16
C LEU A 240 -16.24 11.26 5.85
N TYR A 241 -15.39 11.93 5.08
CA TYR A 241 -14.35 12.78 5.63
C TYR A 241 -14.92 14.02 6.34
N LYS A 242 -15.69 14.85 5.63
CA LYS A 242 -16.16 16.16 6.09
C LYS A 242 -17.15 16.05 7.25
N ASP A 243 -18.07 15.10 7.18
CA ASP A 243 -19.19 15.02 8.13
C ASP A 243 -18.89 14.07 9.31
N GLU A 244 -18.02 13.07 9.11
CA GLU A 244 -17.72 12.08 10.16
C GLU A 244 -16.29 12.13 10.68
N LEU A 245 -15.26 12.18 9.83
CA LEU A 245 -13.86 11.99 10.29
C LEU A 245 -13.20 13.29 10.75
N GLU A 246 -13.22 14.34 9.91
CA GLU A 246 -12.55 15.61 10.13
C GLU A 246 -12.95 16.30 11.46
N PRO A 247 -14.25 16.35 11.86
CA PRO A 247 -14.67 17.02 13.09
C PRO A 247 -14.14 16.36 14.37
N LYS A 248 -13.87 15.05 14.33
CA LYS A 248 -13.36 14.26 15.45
C LYS A 248 -11.95 13.71 15.21
N TRP A 249 -11.23 14.27 14.23
CA TRP A 249 -9.87 13.86 13.91
C TRP A 249 -8.98 13.99 15.16
N PRO A 250 -8.11 13.00 15.46
CA PRO A 250 -7.22 13.06 16.62
C PRO A 250 -6.47 14.38 16.70
N THR A 251 -6.47 14.98 17.88
CA THR A 251 -5.78 16.25 18.15
C THR A 251 -4.25 16.05 18.16
N PRO A 252 -3.45 17.12 17.92
CA PRO A 252 -2.00 17.00 17.73
C PRO A 252 -1.22 16.36 18.88
N GLU A 253 -1.74 16.35 20.09
CA GLU A 253 -1.12 15.71 21.27
C GLU A 253 -1.27 14.18 21.28
N LYS A 254 -2.16 13.61 20.46
CA LYS A 254 -2.41 12.16 20.41
C LYS A 254 -1.41 11.48 19.49
N LEU A 255 -0.49 10.70 20.08
CA LEU A 255 0.44 9.82 19.37
C LEU A 255 -0.25 8.56 18.82
N TRP A 256 -1.32 8.76 18.05
CA TRP A 256 -2.10 7.70 17.42
C TRP A 256 -1.82 7.68 15.92
N ASP A 257 -1.68 6.48 15.36
CA ASP A 257 -1.64 6.27 13.92
C ASP A 257 -3.04 6.53 13.33
N TRP A 258 -3.10 7.34 12.27
CA TRP A 258 -4.36 7.85 11.71
C TRP A 258 -5.22 6.72 11.14
N ASP A 259 -4.58 5.72 10.54
CA ASP A 259 -5.19 4.57 9.91
C ASP A 259 -5.70 3.57 10.95
N MET A 260 -4.93 3.31 12.01
CA MET A 260 -5.37 2.52 13.16
C MET A 260 -6.60 3.14 13.80
N TRP A 261 -6.60 4.47 13.98
CA TRP A 261 -7.78 5.21 14.45
C TRP A 261 -8.97 5.06 13.48
N MET A 262 -8.74 5.11 12.16
CA MET A 262 -9.81 4.90 11.18
C MET A 262 -10.38 3.48 11.16
N ARG A 263 -9.61 2.47 11.60
CA ARG A 263 -10.04 1.06 11.70
C ARG A 263 -10.88 0.78 12.95
N MET A 264 -10.80 1.65 13.96
CA MET A 264 -11.55 1.49 15.21
C MET A 264 -13.08 1.46 14.96
N PRO A 265 -13.85 0.71 15.76
CA PRO A 265 -15.30 0.57 15.58
C PRO A 265 -16.06 1.90 15.57
N GLU A 266 -15.61 2.91 16.32
CA GLU A 266 -16.25 4.23 16.43
C GLU A 266 -16.17 5.03 15.12
N GLN A 267 -15.18 4.76 14.27
CA GLN A 267 -14.98 5.38 12.96
C GLN A 267 -15.60 4.50 11.88
N ARG A 268 -15.15 3.24 11.79
CA ARG A 268 -15.55 2.31 10.73
C ARG A 268 -17.01 1.91 10.82
N LYS A 269 -17.58 1.81 12.02
CA LYS A 269 -19.00 1.50 12.28
C LYS A 269 -19.50 0.25 11.56
N GLY A 270 -18.67 -0.79 11.52
CA GLY A 270 -19.00 -2.07 10.86
C GLY A 270 -19.04 -2.01 9.33
N ARG A 271 -18.66 -0.89 8.70
CA ARG A 271 -18.47 -0.78 7.25
C ARG A 271 -17.22 -1.53 6.80
N GLU A 272 -17.15 -1.79 5.50
CA GLU A 272 -16.12 -2.62 4.87
C GLU A 272 -15.47 -1.91 3.70
N CYS A 273 -14.26 -2.32 3.30
CA CYS A 273 -13.65 -1.83 2.08
C CYS A 273 -13.64 -2.88 0.97
N ILE A 274 -13.65 -2.40 -0.27
CA ILE A 274 -13.37 -3.24 -1.44
C ILE A 274 -11.85 -3.32 -1.64
N ILE A 275 -11.34 -4.54 -1.87
CA ILE A 275 -9.95 -4.79 -2.26
C ILE A 275 -9.90 -5.74 -3.46
N PRO A 276 -8.88 -5.66 -4.34
CA PRO A 276 -8.63 -6.68 -5.35
C PRO A 276 -7.97 -7.91 -4.73
N ASP A 277 -8.01 -9.06 -5.42
CA ASP A 277 -7.20 -10.21 -5.04
C ASP A 277 -5.70 -9.95 -5.25
N ILE A 278 -5.32 -9.51 -6.45
CA ILE A 278 -3.95 -9.03 -6.74
C ILE A 278 -3.89 -7.51 -6.52
N SER A 279 -2.99 -7.04 -5.64
CA SER A 279 -2.84 -5.62 -5.32
C SER A 279 -2.49 -4.76 -6.55
N ARG A 280 -3.02 -3.53 -6.56
CA ARG A 280 -2.72 -2.47 -7.56
C ARG A 280 -1.75 -1.40 -7.05
N SER A 281 -1.20 -1.61 -5.87
CA SER A 281 -0.10 -0.86 -5.29
C SER A 281 0.97 -1.83 -4.76
N TYR A 282 2.23 -1.40 -4.75
CA TYR A 282 3.33 -2.15 -4.14
C TYR A 282 4.16 -1.22 -3.24
N HIS A 283 4.28 -1.57 -1.96
CA HIS A 283 5.03 -0.76 -1.00
C HIS A 283 6.52 -1.09 -1.03
N PHE A 284 7.34 -0.15 -1.50
CA PHE A 284 8.80 -0.31 -1.61
C PHE A 284 9.59 0.44 -0.52
N GLY A 285 8.92 1.20 0.34
CA GLY A 285 9.57 1.97 1.40
C GLY A 285 10.26 1.05 2.39
N ILE A 286 11.60 1.07 2.45
CA ILE A 286 12.38 0.29 3.44
C ILE A 286 12.74 1.15 4.67
N VAL A 287 12.78 2.47 4.48
CA VAL A 287 13.11 3.47 5.51
C VAL A 287 11.89 4.37 5.68
N GLY A 288 11.32 4.37 6.89
CA GLY A 288 10.13 5.13 7.28
C GLY A 288 9.94 5.06 8.81
N LEU A 289 8.91 5.72 9.34
CA LEU A 289 8.66 5.84 10.79
C LEU A 289 8.60 4.49 11.51
N ASN A 290 7.90 3.51 10.92
CA ASN A 290 7.68 2.18 11.50
C ASN A 290 8.33 1.04 10.68
N MET A 291 9.18 1.36 9.71
CA MET A 291 9.69 0.41 8.71
C MET A 291 11.21 0.19 8.82
N ASN A 292 11.65 -1.05 8.62
CA ASN A 292 13.06 -1.42 8.53
C ASN A 292 13.28 -2.55 7.53
N GLY A 293 14.55 -2.81 7.17
CA GLY A 293 14.92 -3.79 6.14
C GLY A 293 14.42 -5.21 6.37
N TYR A 294 14.51 -5.72 7.61
CA TYR A 294 14.04 -7.07 7.92
C TYR A 294 12.52 -7.15 7.83
N PHE A 295 11.82 -6.15 8.36
CA PHE A 295 10.36 -6.11 8.35
C PHE A 295 9.80 -6.01 6.92
N HIS A 296 10.41 -5.18 6.06
CA HIS A 296 10.05 -5.10 4.64
C HIS A 296 10.26 -6.44 3.92
N GLU A 297 11.40 -7.09 4.14
CA GLU A 297 11.69 -8.39 3.52
C GLU A 297 10.73 -9.49 3.97
N ALA A 298 10.34 -9.50 5.23
CA ALA A 298 9.45 -10.51 5.80
C ALA A 298 7.99 -10.39 5.30
N TYR A 299 7.46 -9.17 5.21
CA TYR A 299 6.02 -8.96 4.98
C TYR A 299 5.67 -8.21 3.68
N PHE A 300 6.58 -7.42 3.09
CA PHE A 300 6.25 -6.58 1.93
C PHE A 300 6.89 -7.04 0.62
N LYS A 301 8.11 -7.57 0.68
CA LYS A 301 8.90 -7.90 -0.50
C LYS A 301 8.19 -8.87 -1.47
N LYS A 302 7.45 -9.85 -0.93
CA LYS A 302 6.74 -10.91 -1.68
C LYS A 302 5.25 -10.63 -1.87
N HIS A 303 4.79 -9.40 -1.66
CA HIS A 303 3.42 -9.03 -2.00
C HIS A 303 3.22 -9.04 -3.52
N LYS A 304 2.10 -9.63 -3.97
CA LYS A 304 1.80 -9.76 -5.40
C LYS A 304 1.32 -8.43 -5.95
N PHE A 305 1.93 -7.99 -7.05
CA PHE A 305 1.63 -6.72 -7.70
C PHE A 305 1.16 -6.95 -9.14
N ASN A 306 0.04 -6.34 -9.51
CA ASN A 306 -0.49 -6.48 -10.87
C ASN A 306 0.37 -5.74 -11.89
N THR A 307 0.63 -6.39 -13.02
CA THR A 307 1.32 -5.81 -14.18
C THR A 307 0.51 -5.96 -15.47
N VAL A 308 -0.65 -6.60 -15.41
CA VAL A 308 -1.54 -6.80 -16.56
C VAL A 308 -2.36 -5.54 -16.78
N PRO A 309 -2.26 -4.88 -17.95
CA PRO A 309 -3.07 -3.70 -18.26
C PRO A 309 -4.52 -4.09 -18.59
N ASN A 310 -5.45 -3.11 -18.51
CA ASN A 310 -6.82 -3.25 -19.00
C ASN A 310 -7.64 -4.44 -18.44
N VAL A 311 -7.34 -4.91 -17.23
CA VAL A 311 -8.09 -6.02 -16.62
C VAL A 311 -9.57 -5.65 -16.48
N GLN A 312 -10.45 -6.51 -16.99
CA GLN A 312 -11.89 -6.39 -16.81
C GLN A 312 -12.29 -7.12 -15.53
N LEU A 313 -12.83 -6.39 -14.56
CA LEU A 313 -13.23 -6.93 -13.27
C LEU A 313 -14.50 -7.78 -13.43
N LYS A 314 -14.54 -8.95 -12.81
CA LYS A 314 -15.68 -9.87 -12.90
C LYS A 314 -16.73 -9.49 -11.85
N ASN A 315 -17.99 -9.52 -12.26
CA ASN A 315 -19.16 -9.45 -11.36
C ASN A 315 -19.10 -8.29 -10.34
N VAL A 316 -18.70 -7.08 -10.75
CA VAL A 316 -18.51 -5.93 -9.83
C VAL A 316 -19.77 -5.64 -9.01
N GLU A 317 -20.94 -5.75 -9.62
CA GLU A 317 -22.25 -5.55 -8.95
C GLU A 317 -22.48 -6.52 -7.78
N SER A 318 -21.86 -7.70 -7.80
CA SER A 318 -21.96 -8.68 -6.71
C SER A 318 -21.26 -8.23 -5.44
N LEU A 319 -20.50 -7.14 -5.46
CA LEU A 319 -19.82 -6.60 -4.28
C LEU A 319 -20.70 -5.71 -3.41
N ARG A 320 -21.93 -5.41 -3.83
CA ARG A 320 -22.93 -4.78 -2.95
C ARG A 320 -23.30 -5.73 -1.81
N LYS A 321 -23.54 -5.19 -0.62
CA LYS A 321 -23.71 -5.93 0.64
C LYS A 321 -24.46 -7.27 0.51
N ASP A 322 -25.72 -7.26 0.09
CA ASP A 322 -26.56 -8.47 0.07
C ASP A 322 -26.23 -9.40 -1.12
N ALA A 323 -25.78 -8.83 -2.24
CA ALA A 323 -25.34 -9.60 -3.40
C ALA A 323 -24.05 -10.36 -3.08
N TYR A 324 -23.18 -9.79 -2.24
CA TYR A 324 -21.93 -10.44 -1.83
C TYR A 324 -22.20 -11.66 -0.95
N GLU A 325 -23.15 -11.59 -0.02
CA GLU A 325 -23.57 -12.77 0.76
C GLU A 325 -24.09 -13.89 -0.14
N THR A 326 -24.82 -13.54 -1.21
CA THR A 326 -25.29 -14.51 -2.20
C THR A 326 -24.12 -15.20 -2.89
N GLU A 327 -23.11 -14.43 -3.29
CA GLU A 327 -21.89 -14.97 -3.90
C GLU A 327 -21.09 -15.85 -2.92
N ILE A 328 -20.93 -15.43 -1.66
CA ILE A 328 -20.25 -16.23 -0.63
C ILE A 328 -20.97 -17.55 -0.39
N HIS A 329 -22.31 -17.54 -0.29
CA HIS A 329 -23.09 -18.76 -0.15
C HIS A 329 -23.02 -19.67 -1.39
N ARG A 330 -22.91 -19.10 -2.59
CA ARG A 330 -22.68 -19.84 -3.84
C ARG A 330 -21.31 -20.54 -3.81
N LEU A 331 -20.25 -19.80 -3.49
CA LEU A 331 -18.88 -20.31 -3.37
C LEU A 331 -18.79 -21.44 -2.32
N LEU A 332 -19.37 -21.25 -1.13
CA LEU A 332 -19.40 -22.28 -0.09
C LEU A 332 -20.28 -23.49 -0.47
N GLY A 333 -21.24 -23.31 -1.38
CA GLY A 333 -22.07 -24.40 -1.89
C GLY A 333 -21.36 -25.29 -2.92
N GLU A 334 -20.40 -24.74 -3.67
CA GLU A 334 -19.57 -25.48 -4.63
C GLU A 334 -18.22 -25.94 -4.04
N ALA A 335 -17.81 -25.40 -2.91
CA ALA A 335 -16.53 -25.71 -2.29
C ALA A 335 -16.43 -27.17 -1.83
N GLU A 336 -15.34 -27.84 -2.19
CA GLU A 336 -15.01 -29.16 -1.70
C GLU A 336 -14.40 -29.05 -0.29
N VAL A 337 -14.97 -29.78 0.68
CA VAL A 337 -14.49 -29.75 2.07
C VAL A 337 -13.19 -30.55 2.19
N LEU A 338 -12.14 -29.91 2.70
CA LEU A 338 -10.84 -30.56 2.90
C LEU A 338 -10.84 -31.53 4.08
N ASP A 339 -9.88 -32.45 4.09
CA ASP A 339 -9.69 -33.42 5.17
C ASP A 339 -9.04 -32.78 6.40
N HIS A 340 -9.84 -32.52 7.43
CA HIS A 340 -9.40 -31.84 8.67
C HIS A 340 -8.56 -32.72 9.59
N SER A 341 -8.33 -34.00 9.24
CA SER A 341 -7.38 -34.84 9.97
C SER A 341 -5.92 -34.56 9.58
N LYS A 342 -5.69 -33.86 8.46
CA LYS A 342 -4.36 -33.50 7.96
C LYS A 342 -3.89 -32.16 8.52
N ASN A 343 -2.56 -31.98 8.55
CA ASN A 343 -1.94 -30.73 8.96
C ASN A 343 -2.18 -29.62 7.91
N PRO A 344 -2.89 -28.52 8.24
CA PRO A 344 -3.20 -27.45 7.28
C PRO A 344 -1.96 -26.65 6.84
N CYS A 345 -0.87 -26.70 7.60
CA CYS A 345 0.37 -26.00 7.30
C CYS A 345 1.25 -26.72 6.27
N GLU A 346 0.89 -27.95 5.89
CA GLU A 346 1.59 -28.69 4.85
C GLU A 346 0.91 -28.49 3.49
N ASP A 347 1.70 -28.58 2.43
CA ASP A 347 1.17 -28.53 1.06
C ASP A 347 0.30 -29.74 0.73
N SER A 348 0.45 -30.85 1.46
CA SER A 348 -0.37 -32.07 1.33
C SER A 348 -1.84 -31.87 1.73
N PHE A 349 -2.15 -30.76 2.42
CA PHE A 349 -3.51 -30.42 2.84
C PHE A 349 -4.44 -30.11 1.67
N VAL A 350 -3.93 -29.40 0.67
CA VAL A 350 -4.69 -29.05 -0.55
C VAL A 350 -4.28 -30.01 -1.68
N PRO A 351 -5.24 -30.71 -2.32
CA PRO A 351 -4.96 -31.58 -3.45
C PRO A 351 -4.17 -30.90 -4.58
N ASP A 352 -3.40 -31.68 -5.34
CA ASP A 352 -2.67 -31.19 -6.52
C ASP A 352 -3.63 -31.02 -7.72
N THR A 353 -4.49 -30.02 -7.61
CA THR A 353 -5.44 -29.57 -8.64
C THR A 353 -5.25 -28.07 -8.87
N GLU A 354 -5.86 -27.51 -9.93
CA GLU A 354 -5.89 -26.06 -10.17
C GLU A 354 -7.32 -25.63 -10.53
N GLY A 355 -7.72 -24.41 -10.18
CA GLY A 355 -9.03 -23.85 -10.53
C GLY A 355 -10.21 -24.42 -9.75
N LYS A 356 -9.97 -25.15 -8.65
CA LYS A 356 -11.00 -25.65 -7.74
C LYS A 356 -11.28 -24.66 -6.60
N VAL A 357 -12.41 -24.85 -5.93
CA VAL A 357 -12.77 -24.13 -4.72
C VAL A 357 -12.75 -25.13 -3.56
N TYR A 358 -11.94 -24.85 -2.55
CA TYR A 358 -11.82 -25.67 -1.35
C TYR A 358 -12.22 -24.87 -0.12
N VAL A 359 -12.77 -25.54 0.90
CA VAL A 359 -13.09 -24.93 2.19
C VAL A 359 -12.50 -25.73 3.35
N MET A 360 -11.96 -25.00 4.32
CA MET A 360 -11.64 -25.50 5.65
C MET A 360 -12.34 -24.69 6.74
N PHE A 361 -12.54 -25.33 7.89
CA PHE A 361 -13.19 -24.78 9.06
C PHE A 361 -12.21 -24.75 10.24
N ILE A 362 -12.06 -23.59 10.87
CA ILE A 362 -11.21 -23.38 12.04
C ILE A 362 -12.06 -23.06 13.27
N ARG A 363 -11.52 -23.33 14.46
CA ARG A 363 -12.14 -22.89 15.71
C ARG A 363 -12.02 -21.36 15.83
N MET A 364 -13.17 -20.75 16.07
CA MET A 364 -13.37 -19.33 16.36
C MET A 364 -14.61 -19.24 17.26
N GLU A 365 -14.41 -19.30 18.58
CA GLU A 365 -15.51 -19.38 19.57
C GLU A 365 -16.30 -18.08 19.69
N GLN A 366 -15.66 -16.95 19.43
CA GLN A 366 -16.24 -15.61 19.49
C GLN A 366 -15.75 -14.79 18.30
N GLU A 367 -16.43 -13.67 18.00
CA GLU A 367 -16.06 -12.77 16.91
C GLU A 367 -14.61 -12.27 16.97
N ALA A 368 -14.03 -12.21 18.17
CA ALA A 368 -12.64 -11.78 18.40
C ALA A 368 -11.64 -12.95 18.61
N ASP A 369 -12.07 -14.21 18.50
CA ASP A 369 -11.18 -15.38 18.69
C ASP A 369 -10.42 -15.71 17.40
N PHE A 370 -9.31 -15.02 17.18
CA PHE A 370 -8.46 -15.23 16.02
C PHE A 370 -7.25 -16.14 16.27
N THR A 371 -7.23 -16.85 17.40
CA THR A 371 -6.07 -17.65 17.84
C THR A 371 -5.59 -18.62 16.76
N THR A 372 -6.51 -19.41 16.22
CA THR A 372 -6.20 -20.39 15.17
C THR A 372 -5.81 -19.72 13.88
N TRP A 373 -6.51 -18.65 13.48
CA TRP A 373 -6.23 -17.92 12.24
C TRP A 373 -4.81 -17.34 12.25
N THR A 374 -4.39 -16.70 13.34
CA THR A 374 -3.05 -16.12 13.44
C THR A 374 -1.95 -17.18 13.28
N GLN A 375 -2.11 -18.37 13.88
CA GLN A 375 -1.13 -19.45 13.71
C GLN A 375 -1.16 -20.04 12.28
N LEU A 376 -2.34 -20.14 11.67
CA LEU A 376 -2.48 -20.57 10.29
C LEU A 376 -1.80 -19.57 9.33
N ALA A 377 -2.08 -18.28 9.47
CA ALA A 377 -1.47 -17.22 8.67
C ALA A 377 0.07 -17.26 8.77
N LYS A 378 0.60 -17.46 9.98
CA LYS A 378 2.03 -17.61 10.23
C LYS A 378 2.64 -18.77 9.45
N CYS A 379 2.01 -19.96 9.48
CA CYS A 379 2.55 -21.13 8.78
C CYS A 379 2.33 -21.08 7.26
N LEU A 380 1.36 -20.31 6.79
CA LEU A 380 1.17 -20.00 5.37
C LEU A 380 2.12 -18.92 4.85
N HIS A 381 2.93 -18.31 5.72
CA HIS A 381 3.86 -17.23 5.41
C HIS A 381 3.17 -16.02 4.76
N ILE A 382 2.07 -15.59 5.36
CA ILE A 382 1.31 -14.38 5.01
C ILE A 382 1.21 -13.46 6.25
N TRP A 383 0.42 -12.38 6.17
CA TRP A 383 0.35 -11.39 7.25
C TRP A 383 -0.29 -11.97 8.53
N ASP A 384 0.47 -11.96 9.63
CA ASP A 384 0.10 -12.55 10.93
C ASP A 384 0.27 -11.61 12.14
N LEU A 385 0.62 -10.34 11.94
CA LEU A 385 0.84 -9.40 13.06
C LEU A 385 -0.46 -8.92 13.73
N ASP A 386 -1.47 -8.67 12.91
CA ASP A 386 -2.82 -8.33 13.29
C ASP A 386 -3.79 -8.94 12.28
N VAL A 387 -5.07 -9.04 12.64
CA VAL A 387 -6.04 -9.81 11.85
C VAL A 387 -6.57 -8.98 10.69
N ARG A 388 -6.37 -9.48 9.47
CA ARG A 388 -6.77 -8.83 8.22
C ARG A 388 -7.34 -9.82 7.22
N GLY A 389 -8.01 -9.30 6.19
CA GLY A 389 -8.64 -10.11 5.14
C GLY A 389 -9.91 -10.84 5.56
N ASN A 390 -10.44 -10.55 6.76
CA ASN A 390 -11.65 -11.19 7.28
C ASN A 390 -12.92 -10.49 6.76
N HIS A 391 -13.95 -11.29 6.53
CA HIS A 391 -15.32 -10.88 6.27
C HIS A 391 -16.25 -11.82 7.04
N LYS A 392 -16.85 -11.37 8.15
CA LYS A 392 -17.74 -12.19 8.99
C LYS A 392 -17.17 -13.57 9.36
N GLY A 393 -15.89 -13.60 9.73
CA GLY A 393 -15.17 -14.85 10.06
C GLY A 393 -14.88 -15.76 8.86
N LEU A 394 -14.95 -15.25 7.63
CA LEU A 394 -14.43 -15.89 6.41
C LEU A 394 -13.15 -15.19 5.96
N TRP A 395 -12.15 -15.99 5.56
CA TRP A 395 -11.00 -15.53 4.80
C TRP A 395 -10.97 -16.21 3.43
N ARG A 396 -10.60 -15.45 2.41
CA ARG A 396 -10.49 -15.90 1.02
C ARG A 396 -9.07 -15.64 0.54
N LEU A 397 -8.41 -16.68 0.05
CA LEU A 397 -7.06 -16.62 -0.51
C LEU A 397 -6.88 -17.75 -1.54
N PHE A 398 -5.68 -17.91 -2.09
CA PHE A 398 -5.34 -19.01 -2.98
C PHE A 398 -4.28 -19.94 -2.39
N ARG A 399 -4.39 -21.23 -2.70
CA ARG A 399 -3.30 -22.21 -2.49
C ARG A 399 -3.22 -23.12 -3.70
N LYS A 400 -2.02 -23.25 -4.30
CA LYS A 400 -1.80 -24.02 -5.52
C LYS A 400 -2.78 -23.64 -6.65
N LYS A 401 -3.04 -22.33 -6.82
CA LYS A 401 -4.03 -21.78 -7.78
C LYS A 401 -5.49 -22.28 -7.59
N ASN A 402 -5.81 -22.82 -6.42
CA ASN A 402 -7.19 -23.09 -6.02
C ASN A 402 -7.66 -22.02 -5.06
N HIS A 403 -8.92 -21.62 -5.21
CA HIS A 403 -9.55 -20.68 -4.29
C HIS A 403 -9.80 -21.40 -2.96
N PHE A 404 -9.27 -20.84 -1.89
CA PHE A 404 -9.20 -21.44 -0.57
C PHE A 404 -9.98 -20.58 0.42
N LEU A 405 -11.05 -21.15 0.94
CA LEU A 405 -11.97 -20.53 1.88
C LEU A 405 -11.68 -21.04 3.29
N VAL A 406 -11.53 -20.12 4.26
CA VAL A 406 -11.34 -20.47 5.68
C VAL A 406 -12.49 -19.88 6.47
N VAL A 407 -13.28 -20.73 7.12
CA VAL A 407 -14.46 -20.32 7.91
C VAL A 407 -14.24 -20.56 9.40
N GLY A 408 -14.42 -19.53 10.22
CA GLY A 408 -14.35 -19.59 11.68
C GLY A 408 -15.65 -20.09 12.32
N VAL A 409 -15.59 -21.16 13.11
CA VAL A 409 -16.75 -21.84 13.70
C VAL A 409 -16.64 -21.85 15.23
N PRO A 410 -17.73 -21.56 15.98
CA PRO A 410 -19.09 -21.23 15.54
C PRO A 410 -19.37 -19.75 15.21
N ALA A 411 -18.42 -18.82 15.41
CA ALA A 411 -18.72 -17.39 15.34
C ALA A 411 -19.20 -16.91 13.95
N SER A 412 -18.67 -17.47 12.86
CA SER A 412 -19.08 -17.05 11.52
C SER A 412 -20.53 -17.48 11.21
N PRO A 413 -21.36 -16.63 10.56
CA PRO A 413 -22.66 -17.05 10.05
C PRO A 413 -22.56 -18.19 9.02
N TYR A 414 -21.38 -18.38 8.41
CA TYR A 414 -21.12 -19.44 7.45
C TYR A 414 -20.86 -20.80 8.10
N SER A 415 -20.82 -20.88 9.43
CA SER A 415 -20.69 -22.13 10.20
C SER A 415 -21.76 -23.16 9.84
N SER A 416 -22.92 -22.72 9.37
CA SER A 416 -24.01 -23.57 8.87
C SER A 416 -23.61 -24.49 7.71
N LYS A 417 -22.54 -24.17 6.98
CA LYS A 417 -22.02 -24.99 5.87
C LYS A 417 -21.06 -26.10 6.33
N LYS A 418 -20.65 -26.12 7.60
CA LYS A 418 -19.77 -27.15 8.14
C LYS A 418 -20.52 -28.48 8.30
N PRO A 419 -20.05 -29.59 7.68
CA PRO A 419 -20.62 -30.90 7.94
C PRO A 419 -20.51 -31.31 9.42
N SER A 420 -21.45 -32.13 9.89
CA SER A 420 -21.45 -32.62 11.29
C SER A 420 -20.25 -33.52 11.60
N SER A 421 -19.71 -34.22 10.61
CA SER A 421 -18.52 -35.09 10.73
C SER A 421 -17.20 -34.34 10.82
N VAL A 422 -17.19 -33.03 10.51
CA VAL A 422 -15.97 -32.23 10.50
C VAL A 422 -15.78 -31.52 11.83
N THR A 423 -14.64 -31.77 12.47
CA THR A 423 -14.18 -31.03 13.64
C THR A 423 -13.36 -29.82 13.18
N PRO A 424 -13.69 -28.58 13.61
CA PRO A 424 -12.89 -27.42 13.26
C PRO A 424 -11.45 -27.56 13.74
N ILE A 425 -10.51 -27.19 12.87
CA ILE A 425 -9.07 -27.18 13.18
C ILE A 425 -8.82 -26.18 14.31
N TYR A 426 -7.93 -26.54 15.23
CA TYR A 426 -7.46 -25.65 16.29
C TYR A 426 -5.94 -25.68 16.34
N MET A 427 -5.33 -24.50 16.47
CA MET A 427 -3.88 -24.33 16.52
C MET A 427 -3.55 -23.42 17.70
N GLU A 428 -2.74 -23.92 18.63
CA GLU A 428 -2.25 -23.14 19.76
C GLU A 428 -0.94 -22.42 19.40
N PRO A 429 -0.68 -21.23 19.97
CA PRO A 429 0.64 -20.63 19.93
C PRO A 429 1.66 -21.57 20.59
N PRO A 430 2.92 -21.61 20.12
CA PRO A 430 3.98 -22.31 20.83
C PRO A 430 4.08 -21.80 22.28
N ALA A 431 4.38 -22.69 23.22
CA ALA A 431 4.67 -22.27 24.59
C ALA A 431 5.76 -21.18 24.58
N LYS A 432 5.50 -20.05 25.26
CA LYS A 432 6.53 -19.01 25.41
C LYS A 432 7.73 -19.61 26.16
N GLU A 433 8.89 -19.67 25.52
CA GLU A 433 10.14 -19.96 26.22
C GLU A 433 10.36 -18.87 27.29
N GLU A 434 10.48 -19.28 28.55
CA GLU A 434 10.90 -18.40 29.64
C GLU A 434 12.31 -17.88 29.34
N GLY A 435 12.41 -16.63 28.85
CA GLY A 435 13.68 -15.98 28.55
C GLY A 435 13.72 -15.24 27.22
N ALA A 436 12.75 -15.44 26.33
CA ALA A 436 12.62 -14.58 25.15
C ALA A 436 12.16 -13.19 25.59
N VAL A 437 13.04 -12.20 25.49
CA VAL A 437 12.69 -10.78 25.59
C VAL A 437 11.50 -10.57 24.67
N ALA A 438 10.37 -10.12 25.23
CA ALA A 438 9.24 -9.71 24.42
C ALA A 438 9.75 -8.62 23.47
N VAL A 439 9.91 -8.97 22.19
CA VAL A 439 9.92 -7.95 21.15
C VAL A 439 8.58 -7.25 21.35
N PRO A 440 8.56 -5.94 21.69
CA PRO A 440 7.31 -5.25 21.91
C PRO A 440 6.44 -5.52 20.70
N ALA A 441 5.15 -5.82 20.94
CA ALA A 441 4.16 -5.86 19.89
C ALA A 441 4.44 -4.64 19.01
N VAL A 442 4.92 -4.90 17.78
CA VAL A 442 5.24 -3.85 16.85
C VAL A 442 3.93 -3.11 16.72
N ALA A 443 3.86 -1.90 17.29
CA ALA A 443 2.77 -0.97 17.00
C ALA A 443 2.65 -1.00 15.48
N ALA A 444 1.51 -1.52 15.01
CA ALA A 444 1.34 -2.07 13.67
C ALA A 444 2.15 -1.26 12.67
N ALA A 445 3.16 -1.92 12.10
CA ALA A 445 4.11 -1.27 11.24
C ALA A 445 3.45 -0.97 9.91
N GLU A 446 2.78 0.18 9.86
CA GLU A 446 2.28 0.78 8.65
C GLU A 446 2.61 2.27 8.63
N GLN A 447 3.28 2.62 7.54
CA GLN A 447 3.25 3.86 6.78
C GLN A 447 3.72 5.18 7.42
N THR A 448 4.68 5.76 6.67
CA THR A 448 5.42 7.03 6.76
C THR A 448 5.99 7.48 8.08
#